data_AF-A0A833DLI9-F1
#
_entry.id   AF-A0A833DLI9-F1
#
_cell.length_a   1.000
_cell.length_b   1.000
_cell.length_c   1.000
_cell.angle_alpha   90.00
_cell.angle_beta   90.00
_cell.angle_gamma   90.00
#
_symmetry.space_group_name_H-M   'P 1'
#
loop_
_entity.id
_entity.type
_entity.pdbx_description
1 polymer ?
#
loop_
_entity_poly.entity_id
_entity_poly.type
_entity_poly.pdbx_seq_one_letter_code
_entity_poly.pdbx_strand_id
1 'polypeptide(L)'
;RQSSSFLGLALISGDAINPTWDRLIEVNPIAYMYYGLIFGGIALMVACDKSKGPMKVMALMEVATIISHILSYTRLIGILLASVILAHTIDYVFLKALNIGLPLIILGTVILFIGHLFNIIIGVFEPGIQGARLLYVEYFSKFYRGNGRAFKPFGSLRRFTEEQYHSEQQEKKKLDKPKLKVK
;
A
#
# COMPACT_ATOMS: atom_id res chain seq x y z
N ARG A 1 16.00 1.80 37.40
CA ARG A 1 14.92 2.16 36.45
C ARG A 1 15.18 3.56 35.87
N GLN A 2 16.31 3.75 35.17
CA GLN A 2 16.73 5.05 34.62
C GLN A 2 17.64 4.90 33.38
N SER A 3 17.50 3.81 32.62
CA SER A 3 18.35 3.53 31.45
C SER A 3 17.68 3.81 30.11
N SER A 4 16.35 3.95 30.07
CA SER A 4 15.59 4.15 28.83
C SER A 4 15.52 5.61 28.38
N SER A 5 15.83 6.56 29.25
CA SER A 5 15.72 7.99 28.92
C SER A 5 16.91 8.55 28.14
N PHE A 6 18.09 7.93 28.27
CA PHE A 6 19.28 8.30 27.52
C PHE A 6 19.18 7.94 26.03
N LEU A 7 18.45 6.87 25.70
CA LEU A 7 18.29 6.40 24.32
C LEU A 7 17.46 7.39 23.48
N GLY A 8 16.44 8.00 24.09
CA GLY A 8 15.60 9.02 23.44
C GLY A 8 16.33 10.34 23.22
N LEU A 9 17.21 10.73 24.15
CA LEU A 9 18.02 11.95 24.03
C LEU A 9 19.14 11.77 22.97
N ALA A 10 19.77 10.60 22.92
CA ALA A 10 20.78 10.26 21.92
C ALA A 10 20.24 10.24 20.49
N LEU A 11 18.96 9.90 20.30
CA LEU A 11 18.31 9.90 18.98
C LEU A 11 18.02 11.32 18.48
N ILE A 12 17.72 12.25 19.39
CA ILE A 12 17.39 13.66 19.10
C ILE A 12 18.65 14.51 18.86
N SER A 13 19.78 14.17 19.50
CA SER A 13 21.03 14.93 19.41
C SER A 13 21.84 14.69 18.12
N GLY A 14 21.39 13.85 17.19
CA GLY A 14 22.07 13.65 15.90
C GLY A 14 23.41 12.90 15.95
N ASP A 15 23.92 12.56 17.13
CA ASP A 15 25.17 11.82 17.34
C ASP A 15 25.13 10.37 16.85
N ALA A 16 23.95 9.85 16.47
CA ALA A 16 23.78 8.51 15.91
C ALA A 16 24.08 8.42 14.39
N ILE A 17 24.36 9.54 13.71
CA ILE A 17 24.56 9.61 12.24
C ILE A 17 26.06 9.72 11.86
N ASN A 18 26.98 9.76 12.84
CA ASN A 18 28.42 9.92 12.56
C ASN A 18 29.20 8.60 12.81
N PRO A 19 29.75 7.95 11.75
CA PRO A 19 30.43 6.65 11.87
C PRO A 19 31.90 6.73 12.38
N THR A 20 32.43 7.89 12.79
CA THR A 20 33.81 8.04 13.30
C THR A 20 33.89 8.37 14.79
N TRP A 21 33.02 7.79 15.62
CA TRP A 21 32.97 8.06 17.06
C TRP A 21 33.43 6.86 17.90
N ASP A 22 34.64 6.95 18.44
CA ASP A 22 35.28 5.93 19.31
C ASP A 22 34.52 5.64 20.63
N ARG A 23 33.43 6.38 20.93
CA ARG A 23 32.57 6.15 22.10
C ARG A 23 31.41 5.17 21.87
N LEU A 24 31.23 4.63 20.66
CA LEU A 24 30.24 3.59 20.36
C LEU A 24 30.57 2.22 20.98
N ILE A 25 31.84 2.00 21.35
CA ILE A 25 32.34 0.72 21.87
C ILE A 25 31.82 0.44 23.30
N GLU A 26 31.46 1.48 24.06
CA GLU A 26 31.15 1.34 25.50
C GLU A 26 29.64 1.40 25.82
N VAL A 27 28.84 2.09 25.01
CA VAL A 27 27.42 2.36 25.34
C VAL A 27 26.41 1.33 24.81
N ASN A 28 26.80 0.46 23.87
CA ASN A 28 25.88 -0.55 23.36
C ASN A 28 26.57 -1.83 22.81
N PRO A 29 27.13 -2.67 23.70
CA PRO A 29 27.74 -3.95 23.31
C PRO A 29 26.78 -4.88 22.54
N ILE A 30 25.46 -4.69 22.72
CA ILE A 30 24.41 -5.46 22.06
C ILE A 30 24.33 -5.12 20.56
N ALA A 31 24.55 -3.87 20.17
CA ALA A 31 24.47 -3.45 18.77
C ALA A 31 25.61 -4.04 17.93
N TYR A 32 26.85 -4.00 18.45
CA TYR A 32 28.00 -4.60 17.76
C TYR A 32 27.87 -6.12 17.68
N MET A 33 27.35 -6.76 18.73
CA MET A 33 27.03 -8.18 18.71
C MET A 33 26.01 -8.53 17.62
N TYR A 34 24.97 -7.70 17.41
CA TYR A 34 23.97 -7.92 16.37
C TYR A 34 24.54 -7.76 14.96
N TYR A 35 25.35 -6.72 14.71
CA TYR A 35 26.04 -6.56 13.43
C TYR A 35 27.03 -7.71 13.17
N GLY A 36 27.76 -8.15 14.20
CA GLY A 36 28.63 -9.32 14.15
C GLY A 36 27.88 -10.62 13.88
N LEU A 37 26.68 -10.80 14.44
CA LEU A 37 25.83 -11.99 14.20
C LEU A 37 25.24 -12.00 12.78
N ILE A 38 24.84 -10.84 12.25
CA ILE A 38 24.32 -10.72 10.87
C ILE A 38 25.44 -10.95 9.85
N PHE A 39 26.54 -10.21 9.95
CA PHE A 39 27.67 -10.37 9.02
C PHE A 39 28.33 -11.74 9.19
N GLY A 40 28.44 -12.23 10.42
CA GLY A 40 28.93 -13.57 10.73
C GLY A 40 28.01 -14.66 10.19
N GLY A 41 26.69 -14.51 10.31
CA GLY A 41 25.71 -15.45 9.76
C GLY A 41 25.73 -15.52 8.23
N ILE A 42 25.83 -14.37 7.56
CA ILE A 42 25.96 -14.30 6.09
C ILE A 42 27.31 -14.87 5.65
N ALA A 43 28.40 -14.53 6.33
CA ALA A 43 29.73 -15.06 6.04
C ALA A 43 29.81 -16.57 6.27
N LEU A 44 29.19 -17.09 7.34
CA LEU A 44 29.11 -18.52 7.62
C LEU A 44 28.26 -19.23 6.58
N MET A 45 27.11 -18.67 6.17
CA MET A 45 26.29 -19.22 5.10
C MET A 45 27.05 -19.34 3.76
N VAL A 46 27.94 -18.38 3.46
CA VAL A 46 28.79 -18.40 2.27
C VAL A 46 30.04 -19.28 2.42
N ALA A 47 30.60 -19.40 3.64
CA ALA A 47 31.84 -20.13 3.92
C ALA A 47 31.65 -21.60 4.32
N CYS A 48 30.49 -21.98 4.89
CA CYS A 48 30.16 -23.38 5.21
C CYS A 48 29.87 -24.20 3.95
N ASP A 49 29.65 -23.56 2.80
CA ASP A 49 29.46 -24.26 1.54
C ASP A 49 30.80 -24.71 0.95
N LYS A 50 31.37 -25.75 1.55
CA LYS A 50 32.59 -26.43 1.08
C LYS A 50 32.30 -27.39 -0.07
N SER A 51 31.09 -27.35 -0.65
CA SER A 51 30.70 -28.20 -1.77
C SER A 51 30.89 -27.45 -3.09
N LYS A 52 31.81 -27.95 -3.93
CA LYS A 52 31.99 -27.45 -5.30
C LYS A 52 30.75 -27.83 -6.13
N GLY A 53 29.83 -26.89 -6.34
CA GLY A 53 28.65 -27.16 -7.17
C GLY A 53 27.52 -26.10 -7.12
N PRO A 54 26.33 -26.43 -7.66
CA PRO A 54 25.16 -25.56 -7.77
C PRO A 54 24.61 -25.03 -6.43
N MET A 55 25.10 -25.54 -5.30
CA MET A 55 24.74 -25.14 -3.93
C MET A 55 25.17 -23.70 -3.61
N LYS A 56 26.33 -23.25 -4.12
CA LYS A 56 26.79 -21.85 -3.97
C LYS A 56 25.87 -20.84 -4.66
N VAL A 57 25.20 -21.28 -5.74
CA VAL A 57 24.24 -20.46 -6.49
C VAL A 57 22.91 -20.35 -5.73
N MET A 58 22.51 -21.40 -5.01
CA MET A 58 21.38 -21.36 -4.07
C MET A 58 21.62 -20.38 -2.92
N ALA A 59 22.81 -20.35 -2.33
CA ALA A 59 23.14 -19.42 -1.24
C ALA A 59 23.07 -17.94 -1.70
N LEU A 60 23.55 -17.63 -2.90
CA LEU A 60 23.42 -16.29 -3.49
C LEU A 60 21.96 -15.93 -3.80
N MET A 61 21.17 -16.91 -4.26
CA MET A 61 19.75 -16.73 -4.51
C MET A 61 19.01 -16.42 -3.20
N GLU A 62 19.32 -17.09 -2.08
CA GLU A 62 18.70 -16.79 -0.78
C GLU A 62 18.99 -15.36 -0.29
N VAL A 63 20.22 -14.88 -0.42
CA VAL A 63 20.55 -13.48 -0.08
C VAL A 63 19.77 -12.51 -0.97
N ALA A 64 19.68 -12.79 -2.27
CA ALA A 64 18.88 -11.99 -3.20
C ALA A 64 17.37 -12.04 -2.86
N THR A 65 16.85 -13.18 -2.41
CA THR A 65 15.46 -13.35 -1.97
C THR A 65 15.17 -12.56 -0.69
N ILE A 66 16.08 -12.54 0.28
CA ILE A 66 15.94 -11.72 1.50
C ILE A 66 15.87 -10.24 1.13
N ILE A 67 16.78 -9.76 0.28
CA ILE A 67 16.77 -8.37 -0.20
C ILE A 67 15.44 -8.05 -0.92
N SER A 68 14.93 -8.99 -1.73
CA SER A 68 13.64 -8.87 -2.40
C SER A 68 12.47 -8.73 -1.42
N HIS A 69 12.47 -9.50 -0.32
CA HIS A 69 11.47 -9.35 0.74
C HIS A 69 11.52 -7.96 1.36
N ILE A 70 12.69 -7.47 1.77
CA ILE A 70 12.83 -6.11 2.32
C ILE A 70 12.37 -5.05 1.31
N LEU A 71 12.78 -5.13 0.05
CA LEU A 71 12.42 -4.16 -0.98
C LEU A 71 10.89 -4.09 -1.21
N SER A 72 10.22 -5.24 -1.15
CA SER A 72 8.76 -5.32 -1.24
C SER A 72 8.07 -4.57 -0.09
N TYR A 73 8.56 -4.73 1.16
CA TYR A 73 8.04 -4.02 2.33
C TYR A 73 8.42 -2.53 2.36
N THR A 74 9.57 -2.16 1.79
CA THR A 74 10.05 -0.78 1.77
C THR A 74 9.09 0.14 1.00
N ARG A 75 8.46 -0.36 -0.07
CA ARG A 75 7.44 0.37 -0.83
C ARG A 75 6.21 0.73 0.03
N LEU A 76 5.72 -0.21 0.83
CA LEU A 76 4.59 0.03 1.74
C LEU A 76 4.96 1.09 2.79
N ILE A 77 6.15 0.97 3.36
CA ILE A 77 6.67 1.96 4.31
C ILE A 77 6.82 3.33 3.63
N GLY A 78 7.31 3.38 2.39
CA GLY A 78 7.45 4.62 1.62
C GLY A 78 6.10 5.32 1.39
N ILE A 79 5.06 4.59 1.02
CA ILE A 79 3.70 5.14 0.83
C ILE A 79 3.16 5.68 2.17
N LEU A 80 3.35 4.94 3.26
CA LEU A 80 2.93 5.37 4.61
C LEU A 80 3.67 6.63 5.06
N LEU A 81 5.00 6.66 4.91
CA LEU A 81 5.82 7.82 5.26
C LEU A 81 5.47 9.05 4.42
N ALA A 82 5.22 8.89 3.12
CA ALA A 82 4.80 9.97 2.25
C ALA A 82 3.48 10.60 2.71
N SER A 83 2.50 9.79 3.12
CA SER A 83 1.23 10.30 3.65
C SER A 83 1.39 11.07 4.97
N VAL A 84 2.26 10.61 5.88
CA VAL A 84 2.55 11.31 7.14
C VAL A 84 3.26 12.65 6.87
N ILE A 85 4.24 12.67 5.96
CA ILE A 85 4.96 13.90 5.60
C ILE A 85 4.02 14.90 4.93
N LEU A 86 3.09 14.44 4.08
CA LEU A 86 2.10 15.30 3.44
C LEU A 86 1.14 15.90 4.49
N ALA A 87 0.61 15.10 5.42
CA ALA A 87 -0.21 15.60 6.51
C ALA A 87 0.53 16.66 7.34
N HIS A 88 1.78 16.39 7.70
CA HIS A 88 2.61 17.34 8.43
C HIS A 88 2.86 18.64 7.65
N THR A 89 3.05 18.55 6.33
CA THR A 89 3.23 19.72 5.46
C THR A 89 1.96 20.58 5.40
N ILE A 90 0.78 19.95 5.32
CA ILE A 90 -0.51 20.65 5.34
C ILE A 90 -0.70 21.39 6.66
N ASP A 91 -0.41 20.74 7.78
CA ASP A 91 -0.48 21.36 9.11
C ASP A 91 0.51 22.52 9.26
N TYR A 92 1.74 22.36 8.74
CA TYR A 92 2.74 23.42 8.76
C TYR A 92 2.29 24.67 7.97
N VAL A 93 1.68 24.47 6.79
CA VAL A 93 1.12 25.56 5.98
C VAL A 93 -0.02 26.26 6.73
N PHE A 94 -0.89 25.50 7.40
CA PHE A 94 -1.96 26.05 8.22
C PHE A 94 -1.43 26.88 9.39
N LEU A 95 -0.49 26.35 10.18
CA LEU A 95 0.11 27.05 11.32
C LEU A 95 0.84 28.34 10.91
N LYS A 96 1.47 28.36 9.73
CA LYS A 96 2.04 29.59 9.16
C LYS A 96 0.96 30.59 8.75
N ALA A 97 -0.13 30.13 8.14
CA ALA A 97 -1.24 31.00 7.75
C ALA A 97 -1.90 31.69 8.95
N LEU A 98 -1.96 31.02 10.11
CA LEU A 98 -2.46 31.61 11.37
C LEU A 98 -1.63 32.79 11.87
N ASN A 99 -0.31 32.79 11.65
CA ASN A 99 0.59 33.84 12.17
C ASN A 99 0.62 35.13 11.32
N ILE A 100 0.11 35.10 10.08
CA ILE A 100 0.28 36.20 9.12
C ILE A 100 -0.97 37.12 9.08
N GLY A 101 -2.17 36.64 9.45
CA GLY A 101 -3.35 37.48 9.65
C GLY A 101 -4.72 36.80 9.47
N LEU A 102 -5.79 37.44 9.98
CA LEU A 102 -7.18 36.94 9.98
C LEU A 102 -7.71 36.38 8.62
N PRO A 103 -7.53 37.05 7.47
CA PRO A 103 -8.06 36.53 6.20
C PRO A 103 -7.37 35.22 5.74
N LEU A 104 -6.10 35.00 6.14
CA LEU A 104 -5.37 33.77 5.82
C LEU A 104 -5.81 32.58 6.68
N ILE A 105 -6.45 32.82 7.83
CA ILE A 105 -6.99 31.76 8.70
C ILE A 105 -8.12 31.01 8.01
N ILE A 106 -9.04 31.76 7.36
CA ILE A 106 -10.18 31.17 6.66
C ILE A 106 -9.68 30.32 5.48
N LEU A 107 -8.73 30.85 4.71
CA LEU A 107 -8.12 30.13 3.60
C LEU A 107 -7.33 28.89 4.08
N GLY A 108 -6.57 29.04 5.17
CA GLY A 108 -5.82 27.96 5.80
C GLY A 108 -6.71 26.81 6.27
N THR A 109 -7.85 27.11 6.89
CA THR A 109 -8.83 26.10 7.33
C THR A 109 -9.39 25.31 6.15
N VAL A 110 -9.71 25.98 5.04
CA VAL A 110 -10.19 25.31 3.82
C VAL A 110 -9.12 24.38 3.25
N ILE A 111 -7.88 24.85 3.17
CA ILE A 111 -6.73 24.06 2.69
C ILE A 111 -6.46 22.87 3.60
N LEU A 112 -6.57 23.04 4.92
CA LEU A 112 -6.37 21.96 5.89
C LEU A 112 -7.42 20.86 5.70
N PHE A 113 -8.69 21.23 5.55
CA PHE A 113 -9.78 20.29 5.35
C PHE A 113 -9.65 19.55 4.01
N ILE A 114 -9.42 20.29 2.91
CA ILE A 114 -9.29 19.69 1.59
C ILE A 114 -8.01 18.84 1.49
N GLY A 115 -6.90 19.32 2.08
CA GLY A 115 -5.61 18.64 2.06
C GLY A 115 -5.66 17.31 2.80
N HIS A 116 -6.26 17.28 4.00
CA HIS A 116 -6.43 16.03 4.75
C HIS A 116 -7.35 15.05 4.03
N LEU A 117 -8.44 15.53 3.43
CA LEU A 117 -9.33 14.70 2.64
C LEU A 117 -8.61 14.05 1.46
N PHE A 118 -7.85 14.83 0.68
CA PHE A 118 -7.05 14.31 -0.43
C PHE A 118 -5.94 13.37 0.03
N ASN A 119 -5.26 13.66 1.15
CA ASN A 119 -4.22 12.79 1.69
C ASN A 119 -4.77 11.39 2.03
N ILE A 120 -5.96 11.32 2.64
CA ILE A 120 -6.62 10.04 2.96
C ILE A 120 -7.01 9.30 1.68
N ILE A 121 -7.59 10.00 0.70
CA ILE A 121 -7.97 9.41 -0.59
C ILE A 121 -6.73 8.81 -1.27
N ILE A 122 -5.67 9.58 -1.45
CA ILE A 122 -4.46 9.11 -2.14
C ILE A 122 -3.79 7.97 -1.36
N GLY A 123 -3.69 8.11 -0.03
CA GLY A 123 -3.06 7.11 0.84
C GLY A 123 -3.74 5.74 0.82
N VAL A 124 -5.05 5.67 0.57
CA VAL A 124 -5.79 4.41 0.44
C VAL A 124 -5.79 3.89 -1.01
N PHE A 125 -5.89 4.79 -2.00
CA PHE A 125 -5.98 4.41 -3.40
C PHE A 125 -4.64 3.90 -3.97
N GLU A 126 -3.50 4.44 -3.56
CA GLU A 126 -2.17 3.99 -4.00
C GLU A 126 -1.90 2.49 -3.75
N PRO A 127 -2.00 1.98 -2.50
CA PRO A 127 -1.82 0.56 -2.24
C PRO A 127 -2.98 -0.27 -2.82
N GLY A 128 -4.19 0.31 -2.93
CA GLY A 128 -5.35 -0.33 -3.54
C GLY A 128 -5.15 -0.68 -5.01
N ILE A 129 -4.63 0.24 -5.82
CA ILE A 129 -4.35 0.01 -7.25
C ILE A 129 -3.22 -1.01 -7.42
N GLN A 130 -2.17 -0.90 -6.60
CA GLN A 130 -1.04 -1.84 -6.65
C GLN A 130 -1.45 -3.26 -6.26
N GLY A 131 -2.33 -3.41 -5.27
CA GLY A 131 -2.93 -4.68 -4.87
C GLY A 131 -3.89 -5.22 -5.93
N ALA A 132 -4.73 -4.38 -6.51
CA ALA A 132 -5.67 -4.76 -7.56
C ALA A 132 -4.96 -5.28 -8.82
N ARG A 133 -3.80 -4.72 -9.18
CA ARG A 133 -2.99 -5.21 -10.31
C ARG A 133 -2.53 -6.65 -10.10
N LEU A 134 -2.05 -6.96 -8.89
CA LEU A 134 -1.61 -8.30 -8.52
C LEU A 134 -2.81 -9.26 -8.44
N LEU A 135 -3.90 -8.84 -7.79
CA LEU A 135 -5.14 -9.62 -7.70
C LEU A 135 -5.70 -9.96 -9.09
N TYR A 136 -5.74 -8.99 -10.00
CA TYR A 136 -6.22 -9.22 -11.35
C TYR A 136 -5.32 -10.21 -12.08
N VAL A 137 -4.01 -9.95 -12.21
CA VAL A 137 -3.15 -10.80 -13.06
C VAL A 137 -2.90 -12.17 -12.45
N GLU A 138 -2.69 -12.27 -11.14
CA GLU A 138 -2.30 -13.52 -10.48
C GLU A 138 -3.51 -14.39 -10.16
N TYR A 139 -4.65 -13.78 -9.80
CA TYR A 139 -5.86 -14.53 -9.45
C TYR A 139 -6.74 -14.83 -10.68
N PHE A 140 -6.96 -13.91 -11.62
CA PHE A 140 -7.73 -14.26 -12.83
C PHE A 140 -6.99 -15.26 -13.71
N SER A 141 -5.67 -15.15 -13.87
CA SER A 141 -4.92 -16.11 -14.70
C SER A 141 -4.97 -17.54 -14.16
N LYS A 142 -5.03 -17.72 -12.83
CA LYS A 142 -5.05 -19.05 -12.19
C LYS A 142 -6.46 -19.61 -11.97
N PHE A 143 -7.44 -18.77 -11.63
CA PHE A 143 -8.77 -19.23 -11.22
C PHE A 143 -9.86 -18.99 -12.28
N TYR A 144 -9.65 -18.12 -13.27
CA TYR A 144 -10.59 -17.91 -14.37
C TYR A 144 -10.25 -18.82 -15.55
N ARG A 145 -10.66 -20.09 -15.47
CA ARG A 145 -10.78 -20.90 -16.68
C ARG A 145 -11.96 -20.36 -17.48
N GLY A 146 -11.70 -19.56 -18.52
CA GLY A 146 -12.70 -19.00 -19.44
C GLY A 146 -13.53 -20.02 -20.24
N ASN A 147 -13.59 -21.28 -19.78
CA ASN A 147 -14.34 -22.38 -20.38
C ASN A 147 -15.55 -22.79 -19.50
N GLY A 148 -16.20 -21.82 -18.85
CA GLY A 148 -17.52 -22.01 -18.25
C GLY A 148 -18.58 -21.85 -19.34
N ARG A 149 -19.39 -22.87 -19.61
CA ARG A 149 -20.57 -22.71 -20.48
C ARG A 149 -21.50 -21.69 -19.84
N ALA A 150 -21.88 -20.65 -20.59
CA ALA A 150 -22.94 -19.75 -20.18
C ALA A 150 -24.17 -20.58 -19.80
N PHE A 151 -24.67 -20.39 -18.58
CA PHE A 151 -25.84 -21.08 -18.09
C PHE A 151 -27.01 -20.75 -19.02
N LYS A 152 -27.37 -21.68 -19.89
CA LYS A 152 -28.64 -21.65 -20.61
C LYS A 152 -29.66 -22.20 -19.63
N PRO A 153 -30.62 -21.40 -19.13
CA PRO A 153 -31.70 -21.95 -18.32
C PRO A 153 -32.37 -23.06 -19.13
N PHE A 154 -32.82 -24.11 -18.46
CA PHE A 154 -33.59 -25.19 -19.09
C PHE A 154 -34.87 -24.58 -19.66
N GLY A 155 -34.83 -24.21 -20.94
CA GLY A 155 -35.98 -23.76 -21.70
C GLY A 155 -36.90 -24.94 -21.96
N SER A 156 -37.77 -25.23 -20.99
CA SER A 156 -38.99 -25.95 -21.30
C SER A 156 -39.82 -25.02 -22.18
N LEU A 157 -40.06 -25.39 -23.44
CA LEU A 157 -41.14 -24.79 -24.22
C LEU A 157 -42.45 -25.08 -23.46
N ARG A 158 -42.90 -24.12 -22.64
CA ARG A 158 -44.17 -24.22 -21.93
C ARG A 158 -45.28 -24.10 -22.97
N ARG A 159 -45.76 -25.25 -23.45
CA ARG A 159 -46.90 -25.33 -24.38
C ARG A 159 -48.26 -25.14 -23.71
N PHE A 160 -48.34 -24.98 -22.39
CA PHE A 160 -49.61 -24.93 -21.64
C PHE A 160 -49.65 -23.94 -20.45
N THR A 161 -48.78 -22.93 -20.39
CA THR A 161 -48.91 -21.86 -19.38
C THR A 161 -48.60 -20.53 -20.03
N GLU A 162 -49.57 -19.59 -20.01
CA GLU A 162 -49.36 -18.23 -20.50
C GLU A 162 -48.27 -17.51 -19.70
N GLU A 163 -47.35 -16.85 -20.42
CA GLU A 163 -46.38 -15.93 -19.84
C GLU A 163 -47.06 -14.61 -19.47
N GLN A 164 -47.45 -14.50 -18.20
CA GLN A 164 -48.19 -13.34 -17.67
C GLN A 164 -47.32 -12.10 -17.39
N TYR A 165 -46.08 -12.01 -17.88
CA TYR A 165 -45.11 -10.96 -17.47
C TYR A 165 -44.47 -10.14 -18.62
N HIS A 166 -44.88 -10.34 -19.88
CA HIS A 166 -44.34 -9.59 -21.01
C HIS A 166 -45.21 -8.41 -21.49
N SER A 167 -46.47 -8.31 -21.07
CA SER A 167 -47.39 -7.26 -21.55
C SER A 167 -47.26 -5.92 -20.79
N GLU A 168 -46.98 -5.91 -19.48
CA GLU A 168 -46.97 -4.67 -18.69
C GLU A 168 -45.75 -3.76 -18.96
N GLN A 169 -44.59 -4.33 -19.26
CA GLN A 169 -43.35 -3.58 -19.54
C GLN A 169 -43.41 -2.89 -20.91
N GLN A 170 -44.11 -3.49 -21.87
CA GLN A 170 -44.18 -2.97 -23.23
C GLN A 170 -45.26 -1.89 -23.39
N GLU A 171 -46.34 -1.97 -22.60
CA GLU A 171 -47.41 -0.95 -22.56
C GLU A 171 -46.96 0.33 -21.83
N LYS A 172 -46.33 0.22 -20.65
CA LYS A 172 -45.80 1.40 -19.93
C LYS A 172 -44.76 2.17 -20.75
N LYS A 173 -43.90 1.46 -21.49
CA LYS A 173 -42.89 2.07 -22.37
C LYS A 173 -43.50 2.77 -23.61
N LYS A 174 -44.73 2.39 -24.00
CA LYS A 174 -45.47 2.98 -25.11
C LYS A 174 -46.32 4.19 -24.68
N LEU A 175 -46.80 4.19 -23.44
CA LEU A 175 -47.65 5.25 -22.89
C LEU A 175 -46.84 6.48 -22.44
N ASP A 176 -45.58 6.29 -22.04
CA ASP A 176 -44.73 7.36 -21.47
C ASP A 176 -43.95 8.18 -22.53
N LYS A 177 -44.14 7.90 -23.83
CA LYS A 177 -43.60 8.75 -24.91
C LYS A 177 -44.63 9.81 -25.31
N PRO A 178 -44.45 11.11 -24.95
CA PRO A 178 -45.35 12.17 -25.36
C PRO A 178 -45.33 12.29 -26.89
N LYS A 179 -46.51 12.21 -27.51
CA LYS A 179 -46.68 12.35 -28.97
C LYS A 179 -46.36 13.79 -29.37
N LEU A 180 -45.14 14.05 -29.88
CA LEU A 180 -44.84 15.31 -30.56
C LEU A 180 -45.72 15.42 -31.81
N LYS A 181 -46.62 16.40 -31.79
CA LYS A 181 -47.50 16.79 -32.88
C LYS A 181 -46.69 17.65 -33.86
N VAL A 182 -46.54 17.19 -35.11
CA VAL A 182 -46.06 18.04 -36.22
C VAL A 182 -47.15 18.08 -37.28
N LYS A 183 -48.00 19.09 -37.19
CA LYS A 183 -48.31 20.13 -38.19
C LYS A 183 -49.65 20.77 -37.83
#